data_AF-A0A531KCN9-F1
#
_entry.id   AF-A0A531KCN9-F1
#
_cell.length_a   1.000
_cell.length_b   1.000
_cell.length_c   1.000
_cell.angle_alpha   90.00
_cell.angle_beta   90.00
_cell.angle_gamma   90.00
#
_symmetry.space_group_name_H-M   'P 1'
#
loop_
_entity.id
_entity.type
_entity.pdbx_description
1 polymer ?
#
loop_
_entity_poly.entity_id
_entity_poly.type
_entity_poly.pdbx_seq_one_letter_code
_entity_poly.pdbx_strand_id
1 'polypeptide(L)'
;MPQLDKFTYFTQFFWSCLFLFTFYIPICNDGDGVLGISRILKLRNQLVSNRGNKIRSNDPNSLEDIFRKGFSTGVSYMYSSLFEVSQWCNA
;
A
#
# COMPACT_ATOMS: atom_id res chain seq x y z
N MET A 1 23.21 40.78 20.34
CA MET A 1 22.76 40.18 19.07
C MET A 1 21.91 41.23 18.36
N PRO A 2 22.24 41.68 17.14
CA PRO A 2 21.47 42.72 16.48
C PRO A 2 20.04 42.23 16.27
N GLN A 3 19.06 43.01 16.73
CA GLN A 3 17.65 42.68 16.56
C GLN A 3 17.28 42.81 15.08
N LEU A 4 16.49 41.85 14.60
CA LEU A 4 16.03 41.85 13.22
C LEU A 4 15.12 43.06 13.00
N ASP A 5 15.57 43.98 12.16
CA ASP A 5 14.85 45.21 11.87
C ASP A 5 13.51 44.90 11.19
N LYS A 6 12.47 45.66 11.55
CA LYS A 6 11.08 45.40 11.15
C LYS A 6 10.89 45.52 9.64
N PHE A 7 11.62 46.44 9.01
CA PHE A 7 11.62 46.61 7.56
C PHE A 7 12.30 45.41 6.89
N THR A 8 13.44 44.97 7.42
CA THR A 8 14.16 43.77 6.96
C THR A 8 13.30 42.52 7.04
N TYR A 9 12.58 42.32 8.15
CA TYR A 9 11.66 41.17 8.30
C TYR A 9 10.54 41.18 7.26
N PHE A 10 9.93 42.35 7.02
CA PHE A 10 8.86 42.48 6.02
C PHE A 10 9.37 42.17 4.60
N THR A 11 10.53 42.71 4.24
CA THR A 11 11.15 42.46 2.93
C THR A 11 11.52 40.98 2.77
N GLN A 12 12.11 40.36 3.79
CA GLN A 12 12.43 38.93 3.78
C GLN A 12 11.18 38.06 3.61
N PHE A 13 10.12 38.36 4.36
CA PHE A 13 8.84 37.66 4.23
C PHE A 13 8.26 37.81 2.82
N PHE A 14 8.26 39.01 2.27
CA PHE A 14 7.77 39.29 0.92
C PHE A 14 8.53 38.48 -0.15
N TRP A 15 9.87 38.46 -0.10
CA TRP A 15 10.67 37.67 -1.04
C TRP A 15 10.48 36.17 -0.86
N SER A 16 10.32 35.71 0.38
CA SER A 16 9.98 34.32 0.67
C SER A 16 8.63 33.93 0.07
N CYS A 17 7.62 34.81 0.17
CA CYS A 17 6.32 34.58 -0.45
C CYS A 17 6.45 34.51 -1.98
N LEU A 18 7.14 35.47 -2.61
CA LEU A 18 7.35 35.46 -4.06
C LEU A 18 8.04 34.17 -4.51
N PHE A 19 9.13 33.78 -3.83
CA PHE A 19 9.84 32.55 -4.11
C PHE A 19 8.90 31.34 -4.03
N LEU A 20 8.16 31.18 -2.92
CA LEU A 20 7.25 30.05 -2.73
C LEU A 20 6.14 30.02 -3.81
N PHE A 21 5.55 31.16 -4.15
CA PHE A 21 4.52 31.23 -5.18
C PHE A 21 5.07 30.89 -6.57
N THR A 22 6.29 31.32 -6.90
CA THR A 22 6.93 30.97 -8.19
C THR A 22 7.08 29.47 -8.37
N PHE A 23 7.38 28.71 -7.31
CA PHE A 23 7.41 27.23 -7.41
C PHE A 23 6.04 26.59 -7.27
N TYR A 24 5.13 27.18 -6.50
CA TYR A 24 3.81 26.60 -6.26
C TYR A 24 2.91 26.65 -7.50
N ILE A 25 2.94 27.75 -8.27
CA ILE A 25 2.14 27.94 -9.48
C ILE A 25 2.35 26.80 -10.50
N PRO A 26 3.58 26.46 -10.94
CA PRO A 26 3.80 25.35 -11.85
C PRO A 26 3.40 24.00 -11.22
N ILE A 27 3.68 23.77 -9.93
CA ILE A 27 3.27 22.52 -9.25
C ILE A 27 1.75 22.30 -9.28
N CYS A 28 0.95 23.36 -9.22
CA CYS A 28 -0.50 23.29 -9.28
C CYS A 28 -1.07 23.29 -10.71
N ASN A 29 -0.43 24.00 -11.64
CA ASN A 29 -0.96 24.23 -12.99
C ASN A 29 -0.32 23.34 -14.07
N ASP A 30 0.84 22.75 -13.81
CA ASP A 30 1.44 21.77 -14.70
C ASP A 30 0.56 20.52 -14.73
N GLY A 31 0.26 20.03 -15.93
CA GLY A 31 -0.59 18.86 -16.15
C GLY A 31 -0.13 17.61 -15.39
N ASP A 32 1.18 17.53 -15.10
CA ASP A 32 1.84 16.44 -14.40
C ASP A 32 2.14 16.73 -12.91
N GLY A 33 1.76 17.90 -12.41
CA GLY A 33 1.91 18.28 -11.00
C GLY A 33 0.95 17.52 -10.09
N VAL A 34 0.29 18.22 -9.16
CA VAL A 34 -0.62 17.56 -8.19
C VAL A 34 -1.76 16.81 -8.89
N LEU A 35 -2.29 17.35 -9.99
CA LEU A 35 -3.37 16.73 -10.76
C LEU A 35 -2.90 15.48 -11.52
N GLY A 36 -1.69 15.50 -12.08
CA GLY A 36 -1.08 14.35 -12.76
C GLY A 36 -0.85 13.19 -11.79
N ILE A 37 -0.25 13.47 -10.64
CA ILE A 37 -0.02 12.46 -9.58
C ILE A 37 -1.35 11.87 -9.09
N SER A 38 -2.37 12.70 -8.90
CA SER A 38 -3.71 12.26 -8.48
C SER A 38 -4.36 11.32 -9.50
N ARG A 39 -4.20 11.59 -10.81
CA ARG A 39 -4.67 10.71 -11.88
C ARG A 39 -3.94 9.37 -11.87
N ILE A 40 -2.61 9.37 -11.70
CA ILE A 40 -1.80 8.14 -11.62
C ILE A 40 -2.23 7.31 -10.41
N LEU A 41 -2.39 7.94 -9.25
CA LEU A 41 -2.84 7.26 -8.03
C LEU A 41 -4.24 6.64 -8.22
N LYS A 42 -5.16 7.39 -8.85
CA LYS A 42 -6.51 6.91 -9.17
C LYS A 42 -6.47 5.68 -10.09
N LEU A 43 -5.67 5.70 -11.15
CA LEU A 43 -5.51 4.57 -12.07
C LEU A 43 -4.91 3.34 -11.37
N ARG A 44 -3.91 3.53 -10.51
CA ARG A 44 -3.33 2.43 -9.71
C ARG A 44 -4.35 1.81 -8.77
N ASN A 45 -5.14 2.62 -8.07
CA ASN A 45 -6.20 2.11 -7.20
C ASN A 45 -7.29 1.35 -7.97
N GLN A 46 -7.64 1.80 -9.17
CA GLN A 46 -8.58 1.08 -10.04
C GLN A 46 -8.02 -0.28 -10.48
N LEU A 47 -6.73 -0.35 -10.86
CA LEU A 47 -6.09 -1.61 -11.23
C LEU A 47 -6.00 -2.58 -10.05
N VAL A 48 -5.65 -2.10 -8.86
CA VAL A 48 -5.61 -2.92 -7.63
C VAL A 48 -7.00 -3.44 -7.27
N SER A 49 -8.01 -2.56 -7.31
CA SER A 49 -9.40 -2.94 -7.06
C SER A 49 -9.91 -3.98 -8.07
N ASN A 50 -9.63 -3.79 -9.36
CA ASN A 50 -10.02 -4.73 -10.39
C ASN A 50 -9.32 -6.09 -10.23
N ARG A 51 -8.05 -6.12 -9.83
CA ARG A 51 -7.34 -7.36 -9.48
C ARG A 51 -8.02 -8.06 -8.29
N GLY A 52 -8.34 -7.33 -7.22
CA GLY A 52 -9.05 -7.89 -6.07
C GLY A 52 -10.43 -8.44 -6.42
N ASN A 53 -11.19 -7.73 -7.26
CA ASN A 53 -12.49 -8.17 -7.74
C ASN A 53 -12.41 -9.39 -8.67
N LYS A 54 -11.40 -9.46 -9.55
CA LYS A 54 -11.17 -10.63 -10.41
C LYS A 54 -10.75 -11.88 -9.64
N ILE A 55 -10.02 -11.70 -8.53
CA ILE A 55 -9.70 -12.80 -7.60
C ILE A 55 -10.97 -13.24 -6.85
N ARG A 56 -11.81 -12.28 -6.39
CA ARG A 56 -13.05 -12.56 -5.67
C ARG A 56 -14.18 -13.14 -6.56
N SER A 57 -14.18 -12.83 -7.86
CA SER A 57 -15.16 -13.36 -8.81
C SER A 57 -14.84 -14.78 -9.30
N ASN A 58 -13.59 -15.24 -9.14
CA ASN A 58 -13.22 -16.61 -9.41
C ASN A 58 -13.62 -17.46 -8.21
N ASP A 59 -14.85 -17.99 -8.27
CA ASP A 59 -15.48 -18.92 -7.32
C ASP A 59 -15.40 -18.49 -5.84
N PRO A 60 -16.50 -17.99 -5.23
CA PRO A 60 -16.51 -17.53 -3.84
C PRO A 60 -16.08 -18.60 -2.83
N ASN A 61 -16.16 -19.88 -3.19
CA ASN A 61 -15.77 -21.00 -2.33
C ASN A 61 -14.32 -21.46 -2.57
N SER A 62 -13.62 -20.95 -3.58
CA SER A 62 -12.27 -21.43 -3.95
C SER A 62 -11.25 -21.29 -2.84
N LEU A 63 -11.30 -20.19 -2.09
CA LEU A 63 -10.38 -19.95 -0.98
C LEU A 63 -10.67 -20.87 0.20
N GLU A 64 -11.95 -21.07 0.51
CA GLU A 64 -12.41 -22.00 1.55
C GLU A 64 -12.05 -23.44 1.20
N ASP A 65 -12.22 -23.85 -0.06
CA ASP A 65 -11.85 -25.16 -0.55
C ASP A 65 -10.34 -25.39 -0.53
N ILE A 66 -9.53 -24.39 -0.88
CA ILE A 66 -8.07 -24.45 -0.77
C ILE A 66 -7.65 -24.63 0.69
N PHE A 67 -8.22 -23.84 1.61
CA PHE A 67 -7.92 -23.97 3.04
C PHE A 67 -8.35 -25.32 3.59
N ARG A 68 -9.56 -25.78 3.26
CA ARG A 68 -10.11 -27.07 3.69
C ARG A 68 -9.25 -28.23 3.21
N LYS A 69 -8.78 -28.18 1.97
CA LYS A 69 -7.90 -29.20 1.38
C LYS A 69 -6.49 -29.15 1.96
N GLY A 70 -5.94 -27.96 2.18
CA GLY A 70 -4.64 -27.77 2.82
C GLY A 70 -4.62 -28.29 4.26
N PHE A 71 -5.64 -27.92 5.06
CA PHE A 71 -5.78 -28.38 6.43
C PHE A 71 -6.01 -29.88 6.52
N SER A 72 -6.89 -30.45 5.70
CA SER A 72 -7.16 -31.90 5.73
C SER A 72 -5.92 -32.71 5.35
N THR A 73 -5.12 -32.23 4.40
CA THR A 73 -3.86 -32.87 4.01
C THR A 73 -2.82 -32.76 5.13
N GLY A 74 -2.67 -31.58 5.74
CA GLY A 74 -1.73 -31.37 6.84
C GLY A 74 -2.06 -32.21 8.07
N VAL A 75 -3.34 -32.25 8.47
CA VAL A 75 -3.81 -33.09 9.58
C VAL A 75 -3.61 -34.57 9.29
N SER A 76 -3.95 -35.02 8.07
CA SER A 76 -3.70 -36.41 7.65
C SER A 76 -2.23 -36.77 7.73
N TYR A 77 -1.34 -35.88 7.27
CA TYR A 77 0.10 -36.10 7.33
C TYR A 77 0.62 -36.20 8.78
N MET A 78 0.21 -35.27 9.65
CA MET A 78 0.57 -35.31 11.07
C MET A 78 0.07 -36.59 11.75
N TYR A 79 -1.16 -37.00 11.46
CA TYR A 79 -1.74 -38.21 12.02
C TYR A 79 -0.99 -39.47 11.54
N SER A 80 -0.66 -39.54 10.25
CA SER A 80 0.16 -40.63 9.70
C SER A 80 1.55 -40.68 10.32
N SER A 81 2.23 -39.54 10.48
CA SER A 81 3.54 -39.50 11.13
C SER A 81 3.48 -39.93 12.59
N LEU A 82 2.47 -39.49 13.34
CA LEU A 82 2.28 -39.91 14.74
C LEU A 82 1.97 -41.40 14.85
N PHE A 83 1.13 -41.93 13.97
CA PHE A 83 0.80 -43.35 13.91
C PHE A 83 2.05 -44.18 13.61
N GLU A 84 2.83 -43.79 12.59
CA GLU A 84 4.08 -44.44 12.24
C GLU A 84 5.04 -44.47 13.43
N VAL A 85 5.31 -43.32 14.06
CA VAL A 85 6.15 -43.23 15.27
C VAL A 85 5.63 -44.12 16.41
N SER A 86 4.32 -44.20 16.61
CA SER A 86 3.74 -45.06 17.66
C SER A 86 3.97 -46.56 17.41
N GLN A 87 4.06 -47.00 16.15
CA GLN A 87 4.38 -48.38 15.82
C GLN A 87 5.84 -48.70 16.16
N TRP A 88 6.76 -47.74 15.95
CA TRP A 88 8.16 -47.89 16.36
C TRP A 88 8.33 -47.97 17.88
N CYS A 89 7.54 -47.21 18.65
CA CYS A 89 7.62 -47.23 20.12
C CYS A 89 6.95 -48.45 20.78
N ASN A 90 6.03 -49.12 20.09
CA ASN A 90 5.35 -50.34 20.57
C ASN A 90 5.98 -51.64 20.04
N ALA A 91 7.15 -51.56 19.39
CA ALA A 91 7.93 -52.70 18.92
C ALA A 91 8.87 -53.25 20.00
#